data_AF-A0A937EZT3-F1
#
_entry.id   AF-A0A937EZT3-F1
#
_cell.length_a   1.000
_cell.length_b   1.000
_cell.length_c   1.000
_cell.angle_alpha   90.00
_cell.angle_beta   90.00
_cell.angle_gamma   90.00
#
_symmetry.space_group_name_H-M   'P 1'
#
loop_
_entity.id
_entity.type
_entity.pdbx_description
1 polymer ?
#
loop_
_entity_poly.entity_id
_entity_poly.type
_entity_poly.pdbx_seq_one_letter_code
_entity_poly.pdbx_strand_id
1 'polypeptide(L)' 'MVQKAQNQPHYLQRYLSLAPVLAVLSVSIAFSTWAVFNFFFPNLLFHPMP' A
#
# COMPACT_ATOMS: atom_id res chain seq x y z
N MET A 1 -12.18 36.40 -9.64
CA MET A 1 -11.48 35.17 -10.09
C MET A 1 -11.29 34.25 -8.90
N VAL A 2 -12.26 33.38 -8.58
CA VAL A 2 -12.16 32.46 -7.43
C VAL A 2 -12.65 31.08 -7.86
N GLN A 3 -11.76 30.33 -8.51
CA GLN A 3 -11.95 28.90 -8.83
C GLN A 3 -10.64 28.10 -8.65
N LYS A 4 -9.81 28.44 -7.66
CA LYS A 4 -8.49 27.80 -7.47
C LYS A 4 -8.50 26.67 -6.42
N ALA A 5 -9.53 26.58 -5.58
CA ALA A 5 -9.55 25.68 -4.43
C ALA A 5 -10.16 24.29 -4.70
N GLN A 6 -11.00 24.14 -5.73
CA GLN A 6 -11.78 22.88 -5.92
C GLN A 6 -11.04 21.79 -6.72
N ASN A 7 -9.96 22.12 -7.43
CA ASN A 7 -9.23 21.15 -8.28
C ASN A 7 -8.08 20.42 -7.58
N GLN A 8 -7.72 20.78 -6.35
CA GLN A 8 -6.61 20.14 -5.63
C GLN A 8 -6.78 18.65 -5.34
N PRO A 9 -7.95 18.13 -4.89
CA PRO A 9 -8.09 16.70 -4.62
C PRO A 9 -7.92 15.84 -5.90
N HIS A 10 -8.32 16.37 -7.05
CA HIS A 10 -8.18 15.67 -8.33
C HIS A 10 -6.70 15.47 -8.73
N TYR A 11 -5.83 16.47 -8.51
CA TYR A 11 -4.41 16.32 -8.83
C TYR A 11 -3.71 15.31 -7.91
N LEU A 12 -4.09 15.28 -6.64
CA LEU A 12 -3.59 14.31 -5.67
C LEU A 12 -4.00 12.88 -6.08
N GLN A 13 -5.29 12.68 -6.39
CA GLN A 13 -5.78 11.39 -6.88
C GLN A 13 -5.04 10.94 -8.14
N ARG A 14 -4.85 11.85 -9.11
CA ARG A 14 -4.11 11.56 -10.34
C ARG A 14 -2.65 11.14 -10.06
N TYR A 15 -2.00 11.81 -9.10
CA TYR A 15 -0.65 11.44 -8.68
C TYR A 15 -0.61 10.07 -8.01
N LEU A 16 -1.55 9.77 -7.11
CA LEU A 16 -1.66 8.45 -6.47
C LEU A 16 -1.96 7.33 -7.47
N SER A 17 -2.65 7.63 -8.57
CA SER A 17 -2.94 6.68 -9.64
C SER A 17 -1.77 6.46 -10.62
N LEU A 18 -0.65 7.17 -10.49
CA LEU A 18 0.52 6.92 -11.32
C LEU A 18 1.07 5.52 -11.04
N ALA A 19 1.37 4.76 -12.10
CA ALA A 19 1.93 3.42 -12.00
C ALA A 19 3.11 3.27 -11.01
N PRO A 20 4.14 4.15 -10.99
CA PRO A 20 5.22 4.04 -10.01
C PRO A 20 4.74 4.27 -8.57
N VAL A 21 3.77 5.15 -8.34
CA VAL A 21 3.24 5.43 -7.00
C VAL A 21 2.43 4.23 -6.50
N LEU A 22 1.58 3.67 -7.35
CA LEU A 22 0.83 2.44 -7.05
C LEU A 22 1.76 1.24 -6.82
N ALA A 23 2.84 1.11 -7.57
CA ALA A 23 3.82 0.04 -7.39
C ALA A 23 4.46 0.10 -6.00
N VAL A 24 4.92 1.29 -5.59
CA VAL A 24 5.48 1.49 -4.24
C VAL A 24 4.42 1.23 -3.17
N LEU A 25 3.19 1.71 -3.35
CA LEU A 25 2.11 1.48 -2.40
C LEU A 25 1.80 -0.02 -2.25
N SER A 26 1.70 -0.73 -3.37
CA SER A 26 1.42 -2.17 -3.42
C SER A 26 2.51 -2.99 -2.74
N VAL A 27 3.78 -2.72 -3.06
CA VAL A 27 4.92 -3.40 -2.43
C VAL A 27 4.97 -3.09 -0.93
N SER A 28 4.69 -1.85 -0.53
CA SER A 28 4.65 -1.48 0.89
C SER A 28 3.56 -2.23 1.66
N ILE A 29 2.37 -2.38 1.08
CA ILE A 29 1.26 -3.14 1.68
C ILE A 29 1.60 -4.64 1.75
N ALA A 30 2.13 -5.20 0.66
CA ALA A 30 2.54 -6.61 0.61
C ALA A 30 3.62 -6.91 1.66
N PHE A 31 4.65 -6.06 1.73
CA PHE A 31 5.72 -6.18 2.71
C PHE A 31 5.20 -6.02 4.15
N SER A 32 4.34 -5.04 4.41
CA SER A 32 3.78 -4.83 5.76
C SER A 32 2.93 -6.03 6.18
N THR A 33 2.11 -6.56 5.28
CA THR A 33 1.33 -7.79 5.53
C THR A 33 2.25 -8.96 5.85
N TRP A 34 3.30 -9.16 5.06
CA TRP A 34 4.29 -10.22 5.28
C TRP A 34 5.04 -10.03 6.61
N ALA A 35 5.45 -8.81 6.95
CA ALA A 35 6.16 -8.50 8.18
C ALA A 35 5.28 -8.75 9.41
N VAL A 36 4.02 -8.31 9.38
CA VAL A 36 3.06 -8.55 10.47
C VAL A 36 2.78 -10.05 10.62
N PHE A 37 2.63 -10.79 9.51
CA PHE A 37 2.45 -12.24 9.54
C PHE A 37 3.65 -12.93 10.20
N ASN A 38 4.88 -12.59 9.81
CA ASN A 38 6.09 -13.16 10.41
C ASN A 38 6.31 -12.72 11.86
N PHE A 39 5.78 -11.55 12.27
CA PHE A 39 5.83 -11.13 13.67
C PHE A 39 4.95 -12.02 14.56
N PHE A 40 3.73 -12.36 14.10
CA PHE A 40 2.81 -13.24 14.84
C PHE A 40 3.12 -14.73 14.70
N PHE A 41 3.63 -15.15 13.53
CA PHE A 41 3.97 -16.55 13.22
C PHE A 41 5.43 -16.69 12.79
N PRO A 42 6.40 -16.39 13.67
CA PRO A 42 7.82 -16.30 13.30
C PRO A 42 8.46 -17.63 12.89
N ASN A 43 7.91 -18.76 13.36
CA ASN A 43 8.50 -20.08 13.17
C ASN A 43 7.68 -20.97 12.22
N LEU A 44 6.89 -20.35 11.32
CA LEU A 44 6.06 -21.07 10.36
C LEU A 44 6.88 -21.49 9.13
N LEU A 45 7.85 -22.39 9.36
CA LEU A 45 8.67 -22.98 8.31
C LEU A 45 7.87 -23.95 7.43
N PHE A 46 6.88 -24.63 8.03
CA PHE A 46 5.95 -25.53 7.35
C PHE A 46 4.54 -25.28 7.87
N HIS A 47 3.54 -25.60 7.06
CA HIS A 47 2.16 -25.67 7.54
C HIS A 47 2.04 -26.85 8.52
N PRO A 48 1.49 -26.66 9.74
CA PRO A 48 1.33 -27.74 10.68
C PRO A 48 0.42 -28.82 10.09
N MET A 49 0.87 -30.07 10.14
CA MET A 49 0.04 -31.22 9.75
C MET A 49 -0.97 -31.52 10.88
N PRO A 50 -2.21 -31.91 10.54
CA PRO A 50 -3.27 -32.17 11.51
C PRO A 50 -2.99 -33.37 12.42
#